data_AF-A0A7W9A2B5-F1
#
_entry.id   AF-A0A7W9A2B5-F1
#
_cell.length_a   1.000
_cell.length_b   1.000
_cell.length_c   1.000
_cell.angle_alpha   90.00
_cell.angle_beta   90.00
_cell.angle_gamma   90.00
#
_symmetry.space_group_name_H-M   'P 1'
#
loop_
_entity.id
_entity.type
_entity.pdbx_description
1 polymer ?
#
loop_
_entity_poly.entity_id
_entity_poly.type
_entity_poly.pdbx_seq_one_letter_code
_entity_poly.pdbx_strand_id
1 'polypeptide(L)' 'MNKDQVEGRAKEAVGNVKDAAGDATGNHKLQAEGKADQVEGKVQKTFGDVKEDVKN' A
#
# COMPACT_ATOMS: atom_id res chain seq x y z
N MET A 1 18.27 3.66 13.10
CA MET A 1 17.11 3.45 12.20
C MET A 1 17.61 2.68 10.99
N ASN A 2 17.03 1.52 10.69
CA ASN A 2 17.43 0.73 9.51
C ASN A 2 16.85 1.35 8.24
N LYS A 3 17.50 1.13 7.10
CA LYS A 3 17.08 1.66 5.79
C LYS A 3 15.63 1.31 5.47
N ASP A 4 15.19 0.11 5.85
CA ASP A 4 13.82 -0.36 5.66
C ASP A 4 12.78 0.49 6.40
N GLN A 5 13.10 1.03 7.58
CA GLN A 5 12.19 1.91 8.31
C GLN A 5 12.07 3.28 7.67
N VAL A 6 13.17 3.78 7.08
CA VAL A 6 13.16 5.06 6.36
C VAL A 6 12.39 4.93 5.06
N GLU A 7 12.57 3.82 4.35
CA GLU A 7 11.85 3.53 3.11
C GLU A 7 10.35 3.30 3.37
N GLY A 8 9.99 2.63 4.47
CA GLY A 8 8.61 2.48 4.92
C GLY A 8 7.95 3.83 5.19
N ARG A 9 8.62 4.72 5.94
CA ARG A 9 8.09 6.08 6.21
C ARG A 9 8.02 6.95 4.96
N ALA A 10 8.96 6.80 4.02
CA ALA A 10 8.92 7.51 2.75
C ALA A 10 7.71 7.07 1.91
N LYS A 11 7.43 5.76 1.82
CA LYS A 11 6.23 5.24 1.15
C LYS A 11 4.94 5.71 1.83
N GLU A 12 4.90 5.73 3.15
CA GLU A 12 3.74 6.20 3.92
C GLU A 12 3.47 7.69 3.68
N ALA A 13 4.52 8.52 3.68
CA ALA A 13 4.40 9.94 3.36
C ALA A 13 3.90 10.19 1.92
N VAL A 14 4.43 9.44 0.94
CA VAL A 14 3.98 9.53 -0.46
C VAL A 14 2.53 9.06 -0.61
N GLY A 15 2.14 8.01 0.11
CA GLY A 15 0.75 7.53 0.17
C GLY A 15 -0.20 8.58 0.70
N ASN A 16 0.11 9.18 1.85
CA ASN A 16 -0.71 10.23 2.45
C ASN A 16 -0.86 11.46 1.53
N VAL A 17 0.20 11.84 0.81
CA VAL A 17 0.14 12.95 -0.16
C VAL A 17 -0.75 12.59 -1.35
N LYS A 18 -0.67 11.36 -1.87
CA LYS A 18 -1.55 10.88 -2.94
C LYS A 18 -3.01 10.80 -2.50
N ASP A 19 -3.27 10.34 -1.29
CA ASP A 19 -4.63 10.26 -0.73
C ASP A 19 -5.21 11.66 -0.54
N ALA A 20 -4.46 12.58 0.06
CA ALA A 20 -4.88 13.97 0.20
C ALA A 20 -5.12 14.65 -1.16
N ALA A 21 -4.26 14.39 -2.16
CA ALA A 21 -4.44 14.90 -3.51
C ALA A 21 -5.64 14.26 -4.22
N GLY A 22 -5.90 12.97 -4.02
CA GLY A 22 -7.04 12.25 -4.58
C GLY A 22 -8.38 12.77 -4.01
N ASP A 23 -8.44 12.97 -2.70
CA ASP A 23 -9.60 13.56 -2.03
C ASP A 23 -9.80 15.02 -2.44
N ALA A 24 -8.74 15.82 -2.52
CA ALA A 24 -8.82 17.23 -2.92
C ALA A 24 -9.21 17.43 -4.39
N THR A 25 -8.83 16.50 -5.28
CA THR A 25 -9.17 16.57 -6.71
C THR A 25 -10.52 15.93 -7.04
N GLY A 26 -11.19 15.31 -6.07
CA GLY A 26 -12.47 14.61 -6.31
C GLY A 26 -12.37 13.47 -7.32
N ASN A 27 -11.16 12.93 -7.52
CA ASN A 27 -10.91 11.97 -8.58
C ASN A 27 -11.23 10.56 -8.07
N HIS A 28 -12.51 10.19 -8.18
CA HIS A 28 -13.01 8.86 -7.86
C HIS A 28 -12.20 7.72 -8.51
N LYS A 29 -11.58 7.98 -9.66
CA LYS A 29 -10.72 7.00 -10.34
C LYS A 29 -9.43 6.74 -9.54
N LEU A 30 -8.78 7.80 -9.05
CA LEU A 30 -7.58 7.69 -8.22
C LEU A 30 -7.89 6.99 -6.88
N GLN A 31 -9.04 7.30 -6.28
CA GLN A 31 -9.49 6.68 -5.03
C GLN A 31 -9.86 5.20 -5.23
N ALA A 32 -10.44 4.85 -6.39
CA ALA A 32 -10.77 3.48 -6.75
C ALA A 32 -9.52 2.65 -7.07
N GLU A 33 -8.56 3.22 -7.81
CA GLU A 33 -7.26 2.60 -8.08
C GLU A 33 -6.50 2.36 -6.77
N GLY A 34 -6.43 3.34 -5.87
CA GLY A 34 -5.80 3.17 -4.56
C GLY A 34 -6.44 2.09 -3.69
N LYS A 35 -7.78 1.98 -3.69
CA LYS A 35 -8.49 0.91 -2.99
C LYS A 35 -8.25 -0.47 -3.63
N ALA A 36 -8.21 -0.54 -4.97
CA ALA A 36 -7.90 -1.76 -5.68
C ALA A 36 -6.48 -2.25 -5.36
N ASP A 37 -5.49 -1.35 -5.40
CA ASP A 37 -4.10 -1.63 -5.04
C ASP A 37 -3.96 -2.10 -3.57
N GLN A 38 -4.71 -1.50 -2.64
CA GLN A 38 -4.74 -1.95 -1.25
C GLN A 38 -5.29 -3.37 -1.09
N VAL A 39 -6.34 -3.71 -1.84
CA VAL A 39 -6.91 -5.05 -1.81
C VAL A 39 -5.93 -6.05 -2.42
N GLU A 40 -5.35 -5.72 -3.57
CA GLU A 40 -4.36 -6.58 -4.23
C GLU A 40 -3.13 -6.79 -3.34
N GLY A 41 -2.61 -5.74 -2.71
CA GLY A 41 -1.49 -5.82 -1.77
C GLY A 41 -1.81 -6.67 -0.53
N LYS A 42 -3.02 -6.58 0.02
CA LYS A 42 -3.47 -7.45 1.12
C LYS A 42 -3.57 -8.91 0.70
N VAL A 43 -4.07 -9.17 -0.50
CA VAL A 43 -4.17 -10.53 -1.06
C VAL A 43 -2.78 -11.10 -1.28
N GLN A 44 -1.88 -10.37 -1.93
CA GLN A 44 -0.49 -10.80 -2.14
C GLN A 44 0.23 -11.05 -0.80
N LYS A 45 0.04 -10.18 0.20
CA LYS A 45 0.64 -10.35 1.51
C LYS A 45 0.14 -11.63 2.18
N THR A 46 -1.18 -11.83 2.23
CA THR A 46 -1.78 -13.05 2.79
C THR A 46 -1.30 -14.30 2.06
N PHE A 47 -1.22 -14.25 0.73
CA PHE A 47 -0.77 -15.38 -0.07
C PHE A 47 0.73 -15.66 0.12
N GLY A 48 1.54 -14.60 0.29
CA GLY A 48 2.96 -14.68 0.63
C GLY A 48 3.17 -15.30 2.01
N ASP A 49 2.47 -14.80 3.02
CA ASP A 49 2.52 -15.29 4.40
C ASP A 49 2.14 -16.78 4.46
N VAL A 50 1.03 -17.18 3.82
CA VAL A 50 0.62 -18.59 3.75
C VAL A 50 1.65 -19.46 3.02
N LYS A 51 2.23 -18.97 1.93
CA LYS A 51 3.25 -19.71 1.18
C LYS A 51 4.54 -19.87 1.98
N GLU A 52 4.88 -18.89 2.82
CA GLU A 52 6.03 -18.93 3.71
C GLU A 52 5.80 -19.90 4.88
N ASP A 53 4.61 -19.89 5.49
CA ASP A 53 4.19 -20.83 6.53
C ASP A 53 4.18 -22.29 6.03
N VAL A 54 3.73 -22.55 4.80
CA VAL A 54 3.69 -23.90 4.22
C VAL A 54 5.08 -24.41 3.80
N LYS A 55 6.03 -23.50 3.59
CA LYS A 55 7.39 -23.84 3.12
C LYS A 55 8.37 -24.10 4.28
N ASN A 56 7.98 -23.82 5.52
CA ASN A 56 8.73 -24.12 6.75
C ASN A 56 8.27 -25.43 7.41
#